data_AF-A0A960E8V5-F1
#
_entry.id   AF-A0A960E8V5-F1
#
_cell.length_a   1.000
_cell.length_b   1.000
_cell.length_c   1.000
_cell.angle_alpha   90.00
_cell.angle_beta   90.00
_cell.angle_gamma   90.00
#
_symmetry.space_group_name_H-M   'P 1'
#
loop_
_entity.id
_entity.type
_entity.pdbx_description
1 polymer ?
#
loop_
_entity_poly.entity_id
_entity_poly.type
_entity_poly.pdbx_seq_one_letter_code
_entity_poly.pdbx_strand_id
1 'polypeptide(L)'
;MNDMPKSQIQKFIEAGMQFTEVSRKQAEAFVQSLVKSGEVRRKDAEQLVQTLVDRGRETTESVAAAVQAEIEKQMKSLAARFDELEDEVESLAKQVRSALGQDASPAPKAPAKKKGPANKKAPAKKKAAAKKAPAKKKAAAKKSAAVGSSGVRQVSTRKS
;
A
#
# COMPACT_ATOMS: atom_id res chain seq x y z
N MET A 1 14.46 5.98 -27.27
CA MET A 1 14.86 6.46 -25.94
C MET A 1 13.60 6.81 -25.16
N ASN A 2 13.33 6.16 -24.04
CA ASN A 2 12.14 6.43 -23.22
C ASN A 2 12.16 7.89 -22.75
N ASP A 3 11.11 8.64 -23.10
CA ASP A 3 10.68 9.83 -22.37
C ASP A 3 10.36 9.39 -20.94
N MET A 4 11.36 9.46 -20.07
CA MET A 4 11.13 9.39 -18.63
C MET A 4 10.23 10.60 -18.31
N PRO A 5 9.03 10.42 -17.74
CA PRO A 5 8.19 11.56 -17.39
C PRO A 5 9.06 12.46 -16.52
N LYS A 6 9.33 13.69 -16.96
CA LYS A 6 10.06 14.72 -16.20
C LYS A 6 9.67 14.57 -14.73
N SER A 7 10.64 14.06 -13.97
CA SER A 7 10.42 13.12 -12.88
C SER A 7 9.45 13.68 -11.87
N GLN A 8 8.61 12.84 -11.26
CA GLN A 8 7.86 13.25 -10.07
C GLN A 8 8.77 13.94 -9.05
N ILE A 9 10.04 13.53 -9.00
CA ILE A 9 11.13 14.18 -8.26
C ILE A 9 11.34 15.65 -8.69
N GLN A 10 11.42 15.98 -9.98
CA GLN A 10 11.44 17.38 -10.45
C GLN A 10 10.19 18.16 -9.99
N LYS A 11 9.00 17.55 -10.05
CA LYS A 11 7.76 18.19 -9.54
C LYS A 11 7.80 18.40 -8.03
N PHE A 12 8.39 17.47 -7.27
CA PHE A 12 8.54 17.61 -5.82
C PHE A 12 9.60 18.65 -5.45
N ILE A 13 10.69 18.76 -6.22
CA ILE A 13 11.71 19.80 -6.03
C ILE A 13 11.12 21.17 -6.35
N GLU A 14 10.41 21.30 -7.48
CA GLU A 14 9.76 22.54 -7.87
C GLU A 14 8.63 22.94 -6.90
N ALA A 15 7.86 21.96 -6.42
CA ALA A 15 6.87 22.18 -5.35
C ALA A 15 7.53 22.54 -4.00
N GLY A 16 8.70 21.98 -3.69
CA GLY A 16 9.47 22.33 -2.50
C GLY A 16 9.99 23.76 -2.55
N MET A 17 10.51 24.20 -3.71
CA MET A 17 10.91 25.59 -3.93
C MET A 17 9.70 26.53 -3.81
N GLN A 18 8.59 26.22 -4.47
CA GLN A 18 7.33 26.97 -4.37
C GLN A 18 6.83 27.03 -2.93
N PHE A 19 6.90 25.93 -2.17
CA PHE A 19 6.49 25.88 -0.77
C PHE A 19 7.32 26.82 0.10
N THR A 20 8.63 26.92 -0.12
CA THR A 20 9.51 27.83 0.64
C THR A 20 9.33 29.31 0.27
N GLU A 21 9.00 29.62 -0.99
CA GLU A 21 8.70 31.01 -1.40
C GLU A 21 7.31 31.44 -0.91
N VAL A 22 6.33 30.55 -1.01
CA VAL A 22 4.97 30.75 -0.50
C VAL A 22 4.97 30.87 1.01
N SER A 23 5.84 30.15 1.74
CA SER A 23 5.97 30.30 3.20
C SER A 23 6.57 31.65 3.60
N ARG A 24 7.58 32.14 2.88
CA ARG A 24 8.13 33.49 3.09
C ARG A 24 7.08 34.58 2.82
N LYS A 25 6.39 34.53 1.68
CA LYS A 25 5.34 35.51 1.35
C LYS A 25 4.20 35.49 2.37
N GLN A 26 3.82 34.32 2.89
CA GLN A 26 2.83 34.21 3.96
C GLN A 26 3.33 34.82 5.27
N ALA A 27 4.59 34.59 5.64
CA ALA A 27 5.20 35.22 6.82
C ALA A 27 5.25 36.75 6.68
N GLU A 28 5.63 37.27 5.51
CA GLU A 28 5.61 38.70 5.22
C GLU A 28 4.21 39.30 5.32
N ALA A 29 3.20 38.65 4.74
CA ALA A 29 1.81 39.11 4.82
C ALA A 29 1.28 39.11 6.26
N PHE A 30 1.59 38.07 7.02
CA PHE A 30 1.21 37.95 8.43
C PHE A 30 1.86 39.07 9.26
N VAL A 31 3.18 39.26 9.14
CA VAL A 31 3.89 40.33 9.85
C VAL A 31 3.40 41.71 9.42
N GLN A 32 3.10 41.90 8.14
CA GLN A 32 2.55 43.17 7.65
C GLN A 32 1.17 43.47 8.26
N SER A 33 0.37 42.44 8.56
CA SER A 33 -0.88 42.61 9.31
C SER A 33 -0.65 43.04 10.77
N LEU A 34 0.37 42.47 11.43
CA LEU A 34 0.79 42.84 12.80
C LEU A 34 1.36 44.27 12.88
N VAL A 35 2.06 44.71 11.83
CA VAL A 35 2.53 46.10 11.73
C VAL A 35 1.36 47.06 11.54
N LYS A 36 0.35 46.67 10.76
CA LYS A 36 -0.87 47.48 10.55
C LYS A 36 -1.72 47.57 11.82
N SER A 37 -1.79 46.52 12.63
CA SER A 37 -2.50 46.55 13.93
C SER A 37 -1.71 47.26 15.03
N GLY A 38 -0.43 47.56 14.80
CA GLY A 38 0.44 48.23 15.76
C GLY A 38 1.08 47.29 16.78
N GLU A 39 0.89 45.98 16.65
CA GLU A 39 1.47 44.95 17.52
C GLU A 39 2.98 44.77 17.29
N VAL A 40 3.45 45.02 16.07
CA VAL A 40 4.86 44.93 15.70
C VAL A 40 5.35 46.26 15.13
N ARG A 41 6.51 46.73 15.61
CA ARG A 41 7.13 47.94 15.06
C ARG A 41 7.72 47.64 13.69
N ARG A 42 7.67 48.61 12.77
CA ARG A 42 8.26 48.48 11.42
C ARG A 42 9.74 48.04 11.46
N LYS A 43 10.52 48.53 12.43
CA LYS A 43 11.93 48.17 12.60
C LYS A 43 12.16 46.69 13.00
N ASP A 44 11.16 46.04 13.58
CA ASP A 44 11.26 44.66 14.10
C ASP A 44 10.59 43.65 13.14
N ALA A 45 9.88 44.15 12.12
CA ALA A 45 9.11 43.35 11.18
C ALA A 45 9.98 42.38 10.36
N GLU A 46 11.10 42.85 9.82
CA GLU A 46 12.00 42.02 9.01
C GLU A 46 12.58 40.86 9.82
N GLN A 47 12.99 41.13 11.07
CA GLN A 47 13.51 40.11 11.97
C GLN A 47 12.44 39.08 12.34
N LEU A 48 11.19 39.52 12.54
CA LEU A 48 10.08 38.62 12.83
C LEU A 48 9.76 37.72 11.63
N VAL A 49 9.77 38.26 10.40
CA VAL A 49 9.61 37.45 9.18
C VAL A 49 10.70 36.39 9.10
N GLN A 50 11.95 36.78 9.30
CA GLN A 50 13.08 35.84 9.24
C GLN A 50 12.92 34.73 10.29
N THR A 51 12.57 35.10 11.53
CA THR A 51 12.30 34.15 12.61
C THR A 51 11.17 33.17 12.27
N LEU A 52 10.07 33.64 11.69
CA LEU A 52 8.93 32.81 11.27
C LEU A 52 9.33 31.82 10.18
N VAL A 53 10.11 32.27 9.19
CA VAL A 53 10.58 31.42 8.09
C VAL A 53 11.54 30.35 8.61
N ASP A 54 12.51 30.73 9.44
CA ASP A 54 13.49 29.80 9.98
C ASP A 54 12.82 28.75 10.87
N ARG A 55 11.92 29.16 11.77
CA ARG A 55 11.12 28.23 12.57
C ARG A 55 10.24 27.32 11.71
N GLY A 56 9.67 27.86 10.64
CA GLY A 56 8.89 27.08 9.68
C GLY A 56 9.72 25.99 9.00
N ARG A 57 10.96 26.30 8.63
CA ARG A 57 11.93 25.32 8.08
C ARG A 57 12.28 24.25 9.08
N GLU A 58 12.70 24.62 10.30
CA GLU A 58 13.02 23.67 11.37
C GLU A 58 11.84 22.73 11.70
N THR A 59 10.63 23.28 11.74
CA THR A 59 9.41 22.49 11.97
C THR A 59 9.16 21.51 10.83
N THR A 60 9.35 21.96 9.58
CA THR A 60 9.17 21.11 8.39
C THR A 60 10.20 19.97 8.38
N GLU A 61 11.45 20.25 8.71
CA GLU A 61 12.51 19.24 8.84
C GLU A 61 12.17 18.20 9.91
N SER A 62 11.67 18.65 11.06
CA SER A 62 11.22 17.75 12.14
C SER A 62 10.07 16.85 11.71
N VAL A 63 9.09 17.41 10.99
CA VAL A 63 7.96 16.64 10.46
C VAL A 63 8.43 15.66 9.38
N ALA A 64 9.31 16.09 8.46
CA ALA A 64 9.85 15.23 7.42
C ALA A 64 10.61 14.05 8.02
N ALA A 65 11.42 14.28 9.06
CA ALA A 65 12.12 13.23 9.78
C ALA A 65 11.14 12.23 10.44
N ALA A 66 10.07 12.73 11.07
CA ALA A 66 9.06 11.87 11.67
C ALA A 66 8.32 11.02 10.63
N VAL A 67 7.97 11.61 9.48
CA VAL A 67 7.34 10.90 8.36
C VAL A 67 8.28 9.85 7.78
N GLN A 68 9.56 10.18 7.58
CA GLN A 68 10.55 9.22 7.09
C GLN A 68 10.70 8.04 8.06
N ALA A 69 10.80 8.29 9.37
CA ALA A 69 10.89 7.24 10.38
C ALA A 69 9.65 6.32 10.39
N GLU A 70 8.46 6.89 10.19
CA GLU A 70 7.22 6.11 10.11
C GLU A 70 7.16 5.28 8.82
N ILE A 71 7.59 5.84 7.67
CA ILE A 71 7.68 5.09 6.41
C ILE A 71 8.67 3.93 6.54
N GLU A 72 9.86 4.16 7.12
CA GLU A 72 10.84 3.10 7.36
C GLU A 72 10.30 2.02 8.28
N LYS A 73 9.59 2.41 9.34
CA LYS A 73 8.92 1.47 10.25
C LYS A 73 7.84 0.66 9.54
N GLN A 74 7.04 1.31 8.69
CA GLN A 74 6.02 0.64 7.89
C GLN A 74 6.62 -0.31 6.86
N MET A 75 7.70 0.08 6.17
CA MET A 75 8.40 -0.79 5.23
C MET A 75 9.04 -1.97 5.94
N LYS A 76 9.63 -1.78 7.13
CA LYS A 76 10.13 -2.89 7.96
C LYS A 76 9.02 -3.83 8.40
N SER A 77 7.89 -3.29 8.86
CA SER A 77 6.73 -4.10 9.23
C SER A 77 6.12 -4.83 8.03
N LEU A 78 6.15 -4.22 6.84
CA LEU A 78 5.63 -4.81 5.62
C LEU A 78 6.57 -5.92 5.13
N ALA A 79 7.89 -5.71 5.19
CA ALA A 79 8.89 -6.72 4.87
C ALA A 79 8.71 -7.97 5.75
N ALA A 80 8.57 -7.79 7.08
CA ALA A 80 8.33 -8.92 7.98
C ALA A 80 7.03 -9.69 7.65
N ARG A 81 5.99 -9.01 7.15
CA ARG A 81 4.76 -9.68 6.68
C ARG A 81 4.95 -10.40 5.36
N PHE A 82 5.83 -9.91 4.50
CA PHE A 82 6.18 -10.60 3.27
C PHE A 82 7.01 -11.85 3.55
N ASP A 83 7.97 -11.80 4.50
CA ASP A 83 8.73 -12.96 4.92
C ASP A 83 7.81 -14.08 5.45
N GLU A 84 6.85 -13.72 6.32
CA GLU A 84 5.83 -14.67 6.81
C GLU A 84 4.95 -15.23 5.66
N LEU A 85 4.59 -14.39 4.70
CA LEU A 85 3.81 -14.81 3.54
C LEU A 85 4.61 -15.76 2.64
N GLU A 86 5.92 -15.57 2.52
CA GLU A 86 6.80 -16.48 1.78
C GLU A 86 6.82 -17.87 2.44
N ASP A 87 6.92 -17.93 3.77
CA ASP A 87 6.84 -19.17 4.53
C ASP A 87 5.48 -19.87 4.37
N GLU A 88 4.37 -19.13 4.44
CA GLU A 88 3.03 -19.66 4.18
C GLU A 88 2.88 -20.19 2.74
N VAL A 89 3.40 -19.46 1.76
CA VAL A 89 3.37 -19.88 0.35
C VAL A 89 4.21 -21.13 0.15
N GLU A 90 5.37 -21.26 0.79
CA GLU A 90 6.19 -22.47 0.71
C GLU A 90 5.51 -23.66 1.38
N SER A 91 4.89 -23.45 2.53
CA SER A 91 4.08 -24.45 3.23
C SER A 91 2.89 -24.92 2.37
N LEU A 92 2.15 -23.98 1.77
CA LEU A 92 1.05 -24.29 0.87
C LEU A 92 1.54 -25.04 -0.38
N ALA A 93 2.68 -24.66 -0.94
CA ALA A 93 3.29 -25.36 -2.07
C ALA A 93 3.69 -26.80 -1.71
N LYS A 94 4.25 -27.03 -0.52
CA LYS A 94 4.54 -28.37 0.02
C LYS A 94 3.25 -29.19 0.19
N GLN A 95 2.22 -28.61 0.79
CA GLN A 95 0.93 -29.27 0.99
C GLN A 95 0.25 -29.65 -0.33
N VAL A 96 0.28 -28.75 -1.33
CA VAL A 96 -0.22 -29.03 -2.69
C VAL A 96 0.59 -30.15 -3.34
N ARG A 97 1.93 -30.12 -3.25
CA ARG A 97 2.81 -31.18 -3.79
C ARG A 97 2.51 -32.55 -3.19
N SER A 98 2.33 -32.63 -1.86
CA SER A 98 1.96 -33.87 -1.19
C SER A 98 0.55 -34.34 -1.57
N ALA A 99 -0.42 -33.43 -1.69
CA ALA A 99 -1.78 -33.77 -2.15
C ALA A 99 -1.82 -34.29 -3.60
N LEU A 100 -0.90 -33.80 -4.45
CA LEU A 100 -0.70 -34.28 -5.82
C LEU A 100 0.15 -35.57 -5.90
N GLY A 101 0.62 -36.11 -4.77
CA GLY A 101 1.47 -37.31 -4.74
C GLY A 101 2.84 -37.12 -5.40
N GLN A 102 3.30 -35.88 -5.51
CA GLN A 102 4.60 -35.51 -6.10
C GLN A 102 5.74 -35.48 -5.05
N ASP A 103 5.59 -36.21 -3.94
CA ASP A 103 6.69 -36.56 -3.05
C ASP A 103 7.54 -37.66 -3.70
N ALA A 104 8.36 -37.26 -4.66
CA ALA A 104 9.37 -38.14 -5.25
C ALA A 104 10.44 -38.43 -4.20
N SER A 105 10.26 -39.54 -3.48
CA SER A 105 11.33 -40.26 -2.80
C SER A 105 12.47 -40.51 -3.80
N PRO A 106 13.77 -40.38 -3.43
CA PRO A 106 14.85 -40.75 -4.33
C PRO A 106 14.68 -42.22 -4.70
N ALA A 107 14.48 -42.48 -6.00
CA ALA A 107 14.18 -43.81 -6.51
C ALA A 107 15.23 -44.83 -6.02
N PRO A 108 14.83 -45.94 -5.38
CA PRO A 108 15.78 -47.00 -5.07
C PRO A 108 16.30 -47.57 -6.39
N LYS A 109 17.62 -47.61 -6.55
CA LYS A 109 18.27 -48.30 -7.67
C LYS A 109 17.78 -49.74 -7.70
N ALA A 110 16.99 -50.08 -8.72
CA ALA A 110 16.52 -51.44 -8.94
C ALA A 110 17.72 -52.35 -9.28
N PRO A 111 17.90 -53.50 -8.60
CA PRO A 111 18.82 -54.51 -9.08
C PRO A 111 18.21 -55.25 -10.27
N ALA A 112 19.04 -55.44 -11.28
CA ALA A 112 18.70 -56.08 -12.54
C ALA A 112 18.39 -57.59 -12.39
N LYS A 113 17.45 -58.04 -13.23
CA LYS A 113 17.21 -59.42 -13.71
C LYS A 113 16.83 -60.50 -12.69
N LYS A 114 15.65 -61.09 -12.93
CA LYS A 114 15.53 -62.52 -13.29
C LYS A 114 14.29 -62.77 -14.17
N LYS A 115 14.47 -63.62 -15.18
CA LYS A 115 13.52 -64.00 -16.24
C LYS A 115 12.49 -65.03 -15.77
N GLY A 116 11.27 -64.89 -16.28
CA GLY A 116 10.39 -65.98 -16.75
C GLY A 116 9.21 -66.38 -15.85
N PRO A 117 8.18 -67.06 -16.38
CA PRO A 117 7.57 -66.96 -17.71
C PRO A 117 6.03 -66.81 -17.69
N ALA A 118 5.49 -66.32 -18.80
CA ALA A 118 4.17 -66.57 -19.40
C ALA A 118 2.98 -67.06 -18.54
N ASN A 119 1.87 -66.30 -18.54
CA ASN A 119 0.61 -66.81 -19.11
C ASN A 119 -0.50 -65.76 -19.29
N LYS A 120 -1.12 -65.84 -20.48
CA LYS A 120 -2.55 -65.74 -20.80
C LYS A 120 -3.34 -64.43 -20.65
N LYS A 121 -3.72 -63.96 -21.86
CA LYS A 121 -5.07 -63.63 -22.35
C LYS A 121 -5.79 -62.39 -21.78
N ALA A 122 -5.74 -61.36 -22.64
CA ALA A 122 -6.76 -60.40 -23.09
C ALA A 122 -8.26 -60.79 -22.96
N PRO A 123 -9.20 -59.99 -23.51
CA PRO A 123 -9.57 -58.58 -23.24
C PRO A 123 -11.10 -58.45 -23.07
N ALA A 124 -11.67 -57.39 -22.46
CA ALA A 124 -13.04 -56.95 -22.82
C ALA A 124 -13.55 -55.68 -22.10
N LYS A 125 -13.80 -54.66 -22.93
CA LYS A 125 -15.09 -53.95 -23.10
C LYS A 125 -15.89 -53.49 -21.87
N LYS A 126 -16.06 -52.16 -21.75
CA LYS A 126 -17.26 -51.39 -22.19
C LYS A 126 -17.04 -49.92 -21.73
N LYS A 127 -16.83 -48.97 -22.62
CA LYS A 127 -17.79 -48.27 -23.51
C LYS A 127 -18.82 -47.42 -22.76
N ALA A 128 -18.53 -46.11 -22.79
CA ALA A 128 -19.38 -44.97 -23.14
C ALA A 128 -20.51 -44.50 -22.22
N ALA A 129 -20.55 -43.15 -22.16
CA ALA A 129 -21.68 -42.23 -22.35
C ALA A 129 -21.86 -41.33 -21.11
N ALA A 130 -21.38 -40.09 -21.14
CA ALA A 130 -21.99 -38.93 -21.80
C ALA A 130 -23.28 -38.45 -21.10
N LYS A 131 -23.22 -37.21 -20.57
CA LYS A 131 -24.18 -36.09 -20.76
C LYS A 131 -23.88 -35.02 -19.69
N LYS A 132 -23.24 -33.92 -20.09
CA LYS A 132 -23.82 -32.64 -20.56
C LYS A 132 -24.40 -31.77 -19.43
N ALA A 133 -23.70 -30.65 -19.17
CA ALA A 133 -24.24 -29.39 -18.67
C ALA A 133 -25.38 -28.88 -19.59
N PRO A 134 -26.27 -27.98 -19.13
CA PRO A 134 -26.05 -26.52 -19.32
C PRO A 134 -26.67 -25.64 -18.19
N ALA A 135 -26.03 -24.57 -17.69
CA ALA A 135 -25.96 -23.18 -18.20
C ALA A 135 -27.03 -22.19 -17.68
N LYS A 136 -26.56 -20.95 -17.42
CA LYS A 136 -27.27 -19.63 -17.44
C LYS A 136 -28.22 -19.35 -16.27
N LYS A 137 -28.35 -18.13 -15.69
CA LYS A 137 -28.36 -16.72 -16.14
C LYS A 137 -28.20 -15.84 -14.86
N LYS A 138 -27.37 -14.80 -14.77
CA LYS A 138 -27.47 -13.39 -15.24
C LYS A 138 -28.64 -12.56 -14.67
N ALA A 139 -28.29 -11.35 -14.20
CA ALA A 139 -29.02 -10.04 -14.15
C ALA A 139 -29.27 -9.49 -12.71
N ALA A 140 -28.64 -8.36 -12.31
CA ALA A 140 -29.05 -6.94 -12.49
C ALA A 140 -30.05 -6.50 -11.38
N ALA A 141 -30.15 -5.27 -10.85
CA ALA A 141 -29.49 -3.97 -10.90
C ALA A 141 -30.24 -3.03 -9.90
N LYS A 142 -29.77 -1.76 -9.78
CA LYS A 142 -30.42 -0.51 -9.26
C LYS A 142 -30.06 -0.13 -7.80
N LYS A 143 -29.34 1.00 -7.56
CA LYS A 143 -29.75 2.45 -7.50
C LYS A 143 -30.78 2.68 -6.38
N SER A 144 -30.74 3.68 -5.48
CA SER A 144 -30.12 5.02 -5.45
C SER A 144 -30.39 5.71 -4.09
N ALA A 145 -29.48 6.63 -3.70
CA ALA A 145 -29.66 7.90 -2.97
C ALA A 145 -30.63 8.03 -1.77
N ALA A 146 -30.10 8.49 -0.63
CA ALA A 146 -30.79 9.42 0.27
C ALA A 146 -29.77 10.36 0.94
N VAL A 147 -30.03 11.66 0.76
CA VAL A 147 -29.36 12.80 1.37
C VAL A 147 -29.92 13.01 2.79
N GLY A 148 -29.15 13.61 3.70
CA GLY A 148 -29.76 14.44 4.74
C GLY A 148 -29.20 14.34 6.16
N SER A 149 -28.80 15.51 6.64
CA SER A 149 -28.83 15.99 8.03
C SER A 149 -27.59 15.77 8.90
N SER A 150 -26.78 16.83 8.90
CA SER A 150 -25.89 17.28 9.97
C SER A 150 -26.46 17.07 11.38
N GLY A 151 -25.73 16.33 12.21
CA GLY A 151 -26.01 16.17 13.64
C GLY A 151 -24.85 16.70 14.49
N VAL A 152 -24.69 18.03 14.57
CA VAL A 152 -23.85 18.66 15.60
C VAL A 152 -24.66 18.69 16.89
N ARG A 153 -24.33 17.80 17.83
CA ARG A 153 -24.91 17.79 19.18
C ARG A 153 -24.25 18.89 20.02
N GLN A 154 -25.04 19.88 20.40
CA GLN A 154 -24.72 20.86 21.45
C GLN A 154 -24.48 20.14 22.78
N VAL A 155 -23.29 20.31 23.36
CA VAL A 155 -22.96 19.86 24.72
C VAL A 155 -23.14 21.05 25.66
N SER A 156 -24.19 21.02 26.48
CA SER A 156 -24.39 21.97 27.56
C SER A 156 -23.51 21.59 28.76
N THR A 157 -22.54 22.42 29.10
CA THR A 157 -21.76 22.32 30.33
C THR A 157 -22.64 22.65 31.53
N ARG A 158 -22.93 21.67 32.38
CA ARG A 158 -23.50 21.91 33.72
C ARG A 158 -22.41 21.72 34.77
N LYS A 159 -22.00 22.84 35.35
CA LYS A 159 -21.10 22.92 36.50
C LYS A 159 -21.88 22.54 37.76
N SER A 160 -21.31 21.67 38.60
CA SER A 160 -21.64 21.54 40.01
C SER A 160 -20.40 21.09 40.77
#